data_AF-A0A2T3KKX2-F1
#
_entry.id   AF-A0A2T3KKX2-F1
#
_cell.length_a   1.000
_cell.length_b   1.000
_cell.length_c   1.000
_cell.angle_alpha   90.00
_cell.angle_beta   90.00
_cell.angle_gamma   90.00
#
_symmetry.space_group_name_H-M   'P 1'
#
loop_
_entity.id
_entity.type
_entity.pdbx_description
1 polymer ?
#
loop_
_entity_poly.entity_id
_entity_poly.type
_entity_poly.pdbx_seq_one_letter_code
_entity_poly.pdbx_strand_id
1 'polypeptide(L)'
;MIEINNIQKLLASLPVKSSVFIHPALKIVDELKAIHNRKTFIPFEILGVDYFIEELKSTVDIDEQTPYSIYMRDGNIIHESQTYLFEWQWQYLVNGADIVNSDEYYVVSGIGNKKKYISAHTREKLIRIKRKEAEKNQNFDGLRVYLEEHSMPVNILSDGTWVSR
;
A
#
# COMPACT_ATOMS: atom_id res chain seq x y z
N MET A 1 -18.73 15.77 11.45
CA MET A 1 -18.34 14.46 11.98
C MET A 1 -17.28 13.93 11.02
N ILE A 2 -16.06 13.65 11.47
CA ILE A 2 -15.02 13.14 10.56
C ILE A 2 -15.29 11.64 10.39
N GLU A 3 -15.54 11.21 9.16
CA GLU A 3 -15.83 9.80 8.86
C GLU A 3 -14.52 9.06 8.55
N ILE A 4 -14.29 7.95 9.25
CA ILE A 4 -13.11 7.10 9.04
C ILE A 4 -13.29 6.35 7.71
N ASN A 5 -12.30 6.46 6.84
CA ASN A 5 -12.31 5.76 5.57
C ASN A 5 -12.01 4.26 5.70
N ASN A 6 -12.18 3.49 4.62
CA ASN A 6 -12.06 2.02 4.69
C ASN A 6 -10.66 1.55 5.10
N ILE A 7 -9.61 2.25 4.68
CA ILE A 7 -8.21 1.90 4.96
C ILE A 7 -7.86 2.25 6.41
N GLN A 8 -8.36 3.39 6.90
CA GLN A 8 -8.22 3.80 8.29
C GLN A 8 -9.00 2.87 9.23
N LYS A 9 -10.21 2.42 8.83
CA LYS A 9 -10.99 1.40 9.56
C LYS A 9 -10.23 0.08 9.67
N LEU A 10 -9.56 -0.34 8.58
CA LEU A 10 -8.69 -1.51 8.60
C LEU A 10 -7.63 -1.37 9.71
N LEU A 11 -6.91 -0.25 9.74
CA LEU A 11 -5.86 -0.02 10.73
C LEU A 11 -6.39 0.07 12.17
N ALA A 12 -7.49 0.78 12.38
CA ALA A 12 -8.11 0.92 13.70
C ALA A 12 -8.62 -0.41 14.29
N SER A 13 -8.85 -1.41 13.43
CA SER A 13 -9.33 -2.74 13.84
C SER A 13 -8.22 -3.77 14.07
N LEU A 14 -6.96 -3.42 13.82
CA LEU A 14 -5.87 -4.38 13.93
C LEU A 14 -5.63 -4.80 15.39
N PRO A 15 -5.46 -6.11 15.66
CA PRO A 15 -5.09 -6.55 16.99
C PRO A 15 -3.67 -6.07 17.33
N VAL A 16 -3.50 -5.59 18.56
CA VAL A 16 -2.19 -5.26 19.11
C VAL A 16 -1.41 -6.54 19.35
N LYS A 17 -0.24 -6.66 18.73
CA LYS A 17 0.69 -7.79 18.93
C LYS A 17 1.61 -7.58 20.12
N SER A 18 2.15 -6.38 20.25
CA SER A 18 3.09 -6.04 21.31
C SER A 18 2.93 -4.59 21.73
N SER A 19 3.45 -4.24 22.91
CA SER A 19 3.43 -2.87 23.40
C SER A 19 4.69 -2.56 24.18
N VAL A 20 5.28 -1.40 23.89
CA VAL A 20 6.54 -0.97 24.48
C VAL A 20 6.35 0.43 25.07
N PHE A 21 6.77 0.60 26.31
CA PHE A 21 6.84 1.92 26.93
C PHE A 21 8.09 2.65 26.46
N ILE A 22 7.92 3.92 26.09
CA ILE A 22 8.99 4.83 25.70
C ILE A 22 9.05 5.96 26.72
N HIS A 23 10.23 6.17 27.28
CA HIS A 23 10.44 7.27 28.22
C HIS A 23 10.20 8.62 27.52
N PRO A 24 9.49 9.58 28.14
CA PRO A 24 9.11 10.86 27.50
C PRO A 24 10.29 11.70 26.97
N ALA A 25 11.48 11.49 27.52
CA ALA A 25 12.70 12.19 27.09
C ALA A 25 13.31 11.64 25.79
N LEU A 26 12.84 10.48 25.31
CA LEU A 26 13.38 9.81 24.12
C LEU A 26 12.53 10.12 22.89
N LYS A 27 13.18 10.17 21.72
CA LYS A 27 12.50 10.38 20.44
C LYS A 27 12.00 9.04 19.89
N ILE A 28 10.71 8.97 19.61
CA ILE A 28 10.03 7.75 19.13
C ILE A 28 10.71 7.11 17.92
N VAL A 29 11.07 7.90 16.91
CA VAL A 29 11.69 7.37 15.68
C VAL A 29 13.05 6.73 15.98
N ASP A 30 13.80 7.25 16.94
CA ASP A 30 15.11 6.71 17.32
C ASP A 30 14.95 5.40 18.10
N GLU A 31 13.94 5.32 18.96
CA GLU A 31 13.58 4.08 19.68
C GLU A 31 13.07 3.00 18.72
N LEU A 32 12.18 3.34 17.79
CA LEU A 32 11.71 2.40 16.75
C LEU A 32 12.88 1.86 15.92
N LYS A 33 13.84 2.72 15.55
CA LYS A 33 15.06 2.32 14.83
C LYS A 33 15.95 1.39 15.66
N ALA A 34 16.04 1.62 16.96
CA ALA A 34 16.82 0.79 17.88
C ALA A 34 16.19 -0.60 18.05
N ILE A 35 14.87 -0.68 18.18
CA ILE A 35 14.12 -1.94 18.35
C ILE A 35 14.18 -2.79 17.06
N HIS A 36 14.06 -2.15 15.89
CA HIS A 36 13.87 -2.86 14.61
C HIS A 36 15.07 -2.79 13.65
N ASN A 37 16.28 -2.67 14.19
CA ASN A 37 17.52 -2.90 13.45
C ASN A 37 17.71 -1.97 12.23
N ARG A 38 17.62 -0.65 12.44
CA ARG A 38 17.85 0.40 11.43
C ARG A 38 16.90 0.38 10.23
N LYS A 39 15.64 -0.02 10.43
CA LYS A 39 14.59 0.28 9.45
C LYS A 39 14.26 1.78 9.46
N THR A 40 13.90 2.32 8.30
CA THR A 40 13.31 3.66 8.23
C THR A 40 11.83 3.53 8.52
N PHE A 41 11.30 4.44 9.32
CA PHE A 41 9.88 4.53 9.64
C PHE A 41 9.34 5.83 9.10
N ILE A 42 8.20 5.76 8.45
CA ILE A 42 7.50 6.92 7.91
C ILE A 42 6.30 7.22 8.83
N PRO A 43 6.24 8.42 9.41
CA PRO A 43 5.10 8.83 10.20
C PRO A 43 3.91 9.19 9.31
N PHE A 44 2.70 8.92 9.78
CA PHE A 44 1.44 9.39 9.20
C PHE A 44 0.39 9.56 10.30
N GLU A 45 -0.66 10.32 10.03
CA GLU A 45 -1.69 10.65 11.02
C GLU A 45 -3.07 10.12 10.59
N ILE A 46 -3.80 9.51 11.52
CA ILE A 46 -5.21 9.18 11.34
C ILE A 46 -5.99 9.81 12.49
N LEU A 47 -6.83 10.80 12.19
CA LEU A 47 -7.70 11.48 13.17
C LEU A 47 -6.95 12.00 14.42
N GLY A 48 -5.77 12.60 14.26
CA GLY A 48 -4.97 13.10 15.39
C GLY A 48 -4.15 12.03 16.12
N VAL A 49 -4.17 10.78 15.67
CA VAL A 49 -3.33 9.71 16.23
C VAL A 49 -2.11 9.50 15.34
N ASP A 50 -0.92 9.56 15.96
CA ASP A 50 0.36 9.31 15.29
C ASP A 50 0.53 7.81 15.02
N TYR A 51 0.72 7.48 13.74
CA TYR A 51 1.12 6.16 13.29
C TYR A 51 2.49 6.20 12.63
N PHE A 52 3.15 5.04 12.62
CA PHE A 52 4.41 4.83 11.93
C PHE A 52 4.34 3.51 11.16
N ILE A 53 4.85 3.51 9.94
CA ILE A 53 4.96 2.31 9.11
C ILE A 53 6.38 2.18 8.57
N GLU A 54 6.84 0.96 8.38
CA GLU A 54 8.14 0.71 7.78
C GLU A 54 8.18 1.23 6.32
N GLU A 55 9.29 1.89 5.96
CA GLU A 55 9.57 2.30 4.58
C GLU A 55 9.76 1.08 3.66
N LEU A 56 9.23 1.19 2.45
CA LEU A 56 9.43 0.20 1.39
C LEU A 56 10.90 0.18 0.94
N LYS A 57 11.64 -0.88 1.30
CA LYS A 57 13.09 -0.97 0.98
C LYS A 57 13.41 -1.25 -0.50
N SER A 58 12.46 -1.54 -1.39
CA SER A 58 12.73 -1.81 -2.81
C SER A 58 11.43 -2.04 -3.59
N THR A 59 11.51 -1.83 -4.92
CA THR A 59 10.61 -2.14 -6.04
C THR A 59 10.17 -3.63 -6.14
N VAL A 60 10.21 -4.37 -5.05
CA VAL A 60 9.65 -5.72 -4.97
C VAL A 60 8.15 -5.55 -4.99
N ASP A 61 7.53 -6.03 -6.07
CA ASP A 61 6.08 -6.03 -6.29
C ASP A 61 5.38 -6.33 -4.97
N ILE A 62 4.69 -5.33 -4.39
CA ILE A 62 4.02 -5.51 -3.10
C ILE A 62 2.93 -6.56 -3.30
N ASP A 63 3.21 -7.73 -2.77
CA ASP A 63 2.33 -8.88 -2.78
C ASP A 63 1.66 -9.03 -1.42
N GLU A 64 0.52 -9.72 -1.40
CA GLU A 64 -0.22 -10.04 -0.17
C GLU A 64 0.57 -10.99 0.77
N GLN A 65 1.87 -11.19 0.56
CA GLN A 65 2.65 -12.24 1.21
C GLN A 65 3.57 -11.69 2.31
N THR A 66 3.90 -10.40 2.28
CA THR A 66 4.78 -9.80 3.30
C THR A 66 3.98 -8.92 4.26
N PRO A 67 3.90 -9.28 5.56
CA PRO A 67 3.22 -8.43 6.53
C PRO A 67 4.08 -7.21 6.87
N TYR A 68 3.43 -6.05 6.97
CA TYR A 68 4.01 -4.80 7.45
C TYR A 68 3.72 -4.63 8.94
N SER A 69 4.73 -4.23 9.71
CA SER A 69 4.50 -3.73 11.07
C SER A 69 4.01 -2.29 11.01
N ILE A 70 2.94 -2.02 11.75
CA ILE A 70 2.34 -0.70 11.94
C ILE A 70 2.41 -0.40 13.43
N TYR A 71 2.83 0.82 13.74
CA TYR A 71 3.02 1.28 15.10
C TYR A 71 2.08 2.44 15.36
N MET A 72 1.34 2.37 16.46
CA MET A 72 0.45 3.43 16.91
C MET A 72 0.98 3.98 18.22
N ARG A 73 1.05 5.31 18.32
CA ARG A 73 1.42 5.98 19.58
C ARG A 73 0.18 6.24 20.43
N ASP A 74 0.22 5.78 21.67
CA ASP A 74 -0.72 6.15 22.73
C ASP A 74 0.07 6.76 23.91
N GLY A 75 0.19 8.09 23.91
CA GLY A 75 1.02 8.81 24.87
C GLY A 75 2.49 8.41 24.82
N ASN A 76 2.91 7.65 25.84
CA ASN A 76 4.28 7.13 26.00
C ASN A 76 4.36 5.63 25.68
N ILE A 77 3.32 5.03 25.14
CA ILE A 77 3.27 3.63 24.74
C ILE A 77 3.25 3.58 23.22
N ILE A 78 4.02 2.66 22.64
CA ILE A 78 3.87 2.27 21.25
C ILE A 78 3.25 0.89 21.19
N HIS A 79 2.15 0.78 20.47
CA HIS A 79 1.51 -0.48 20.13
C HIS A 79 1.97 -0.92 18.75
N GLU A 80 2.43 -2.16 18.63
CA GLU A 80 2.74 -2.79 17.35
C GLU A 80 1.57 -3.66 16.91
N SER A 81 1.20 -3.53 15.64
CA SER A 81 0.29 -4.43 14.92
C SER A 81 0.94 -4.86 13.61
N GLN A 82 0.36 -5.88 12.97
CA GLN A 82 0.79 -6.30 11.63
C GLN A 82 -0.39 -6.45 10.69
N THR A 83 -0.19 -6.10 9.43
CA THR A 83 -1.18 -6.21 8.37
C THR A 83 -0.52 -6.46 7.03
N TYR A 84 -1.30 -6.94 6.06
CA TYR A 84 -0.88 -7.04 4.67
C TYR A 84 -1.47 -5.85 3.92
N LEU A 85 -0.62 -5.11 3.22
CA LEU A 85 -1.02 -3.95 2.43
C LEU A 85 -0.63 -4.18 0.99
N PHE A 86 -1.49 -3.76 0.06
CA PHE A 86 -1.09 -3.50 -1.31
C PHE A 86 -0.25 -2.23 -1.39
N GLU A 87 0.54 -2.10 -2.46
CA GLU A 87 1.34 -0.90 -2.74
C GLU A 87 0.54 0.39 -2.61
N TRP A 88 -0.62 0.42 -3.26
CA TRP A 88 -1.49 1.59 -3.24
C TRP A 88 -2.02 1.90 -1.83
N GLN A 89 -2.24 0.90 -0.97
CA GLN A 89 -2.71 1.13 0.40
C GLN A 89 -1.61 1.75 1.25
N TRP A 90 -0.38 1.26 1.09
CA TRP A 90 0.79 1.85 1.73
C TRP A 90 0.99 3.29 1.26
N GLN A 91 0.95 3.53 -0.05
CA GLN A 91 1.09 4.89 -0.62
C GLN A 91 -0.03 5.81 -0.14
N TYR A 92 -1.26 5.31 -0.08
CA TYR A 92 -2.40 6.07 0.40
C TYR A 92 -2.24 6.47 1.87
N LEU A 93 -1.76 5.56 2.72
CA LEU A 93 -1.56 5.83 4.15
C LEU A 93 -0.49 6.89 4.39
N VAL A 94 0.59 6.84 3.61
CA VAL A 94 1.75 7.72 3.78
C VAL A 94 1.58 9.06 3.08
N ASN A 95 1.03 9.05 1.86
CA ASN A 95 1.04 10.18 0.95
C ASN A 95 -0.36 10.71 0.60
N GLY A 96 -1.43 10.00 0.97
CA GLY A 96 -2.81 10.38 0.68
C GLY A 96 -3.26 10.10 -0.75
N ALA A 97 -4.53 10.40 -1.03
CA ALA A 97 -5.18 10.10 -2.30
C ALA A 97 -4.56 10.85 -3.50
N ASP A 98 -4.14 12.10 -3.30
CA ASP A 98 -3.64 12.95 -4.38
C ASP A 98 -2.36 12.39 -5.01
N ILE A 99 -1.43 11.92 -4.16
CA ILE A 99 -0.18 11.32 -4.63
C ILE A 99 -0.45 9.96 -5.30
N VAL A 100 -1.31 9.13 -4.72
CA VAL A 100 -1.71 7.86 -5.34
C VAL A 100 -2.33 8.09 -6.73
N ASN A 101 -3.16 9.11 -6.88
CA ASN A 101 -3.77 9.45 -8.17
C ASN A 101 -2.74 10.01 -9.16
N SER A 102 -1.68 10.66 -8.69
CA SER A 102 -0.59 11.16 -9.54
C SER A 102 0.27 10.04 -10.13
N ASP A 103 0.36 8.89 -9.45
CA ASP A 103 1.11 7.70 -9.92
C ASP A 103 0.35 6.89 -10.97
N GLU A 104 -0.89 7.28 -11.31
CA GLU A 104 -1.80 6.67 -12.27
C GLU A 104 -2.00 5.15 -12.06
N TYR A 105 -3.16 4.77 -11.52
CA TYR A 105 -3.50 3.37 -11.30
C TYR A 105 -4.47 2.82 -12.35
N TYR A 106 -4.35 1.52 -12.58
CA TYR A 106 -5.20 0.75 -13.48
C TYR A 106 -5.80 -0.43 -12.74
N VAL A 107 -7.06 -0.73 -13.03
CA VAL A 107 -7.72 -1.95 -12.56
C VAL A 107 -7.52 -3.07 -13.57
N VAL A 108 -7.07 -4.21 -13.06
CA VAL A 108 -6.85 -5.47 -13.77
C VAL A 108 -7.80 -6.52 -13.20
N SER A 109 -8.64 -7.09 -14.05
CA SER A 109 -9.54 -8.18 -13.68
C SER A 109 -8.76 -9.49 -13.63
N GLY A 110 -8.63 -10.12 -12.46
CA GLY A 110 -7.98 -11.43 -12.33
C GLY A 110 -8.91 -12.61 -12.60
N ILE A 111 -8.33 -13.81 -12.69
CA ILE A 111 -9.09 -15.08 -12.65
C ILE A 111 -9.86 -15.12 -11.31
N GLY A 112 -11.19 -15.25 -11.38
CA GLY A 112 -12.07 -15.25 -10.21
C GLY A 112 -12.68 -13.91 -9.81
N ASN A 113 -12.78 -12.94 -10.74
CA ASN A 113 -13.43 -11.63 -10.54
C ASN A 113 -12.83 -10.73 -9.45
N LYS A 114 -11.66 -11.09 -8.88
CA LYS A 114 -10.94 -10.20 -7.98
C LYS A 114 -10.26 -9.10 -8.79
N LYS A 115 -10.64 -7.86 -8.50
CA LYS A 115 -10.00 -6.66 -9.05
C LYS A 115 -8.64 -6.47 -8.38
N LYS A 116 -7.58 -6.35 -9.17
CA LYS A 116 -6.26 -5.93 -8.72
C LYS A 116 -5.96 -4.53 -9.23
N TYR A 117 -5.39 -3.68 -8.40
CA TYR A 117 -4.98 -2.34 -8.79
C TYR A 117 -3.46 -2.31 -8.93
N ILE A 118 -2.98 -1.82 -10.07
CA ILE A 118 -1.54 -1.73 -10.37
C ILE A 118 -1.20 -0.30 -10.82
N SER A 119 -0.02 0.18 -10.47
CA SER A 119 0.50 1.46 -10.93
C SER A 119 0.82 1.41 -12.43
N ALA A 120 0.91 2.59 -13.06
CA ALA A 120 1.33 2.75 -14.45
C ALA A 120 2.68 2.06 -14.72
N HIS A 121 3.62 2.21 -13.80
CA HIS A 121 4.94 1.59 -13.90
C HIS A 121 4.86 0.05 -13.97
N THR A 122 4.10 -0.56 -13.07
CA THR A 122 3.90 -2.01 -13.04
C THR A 122 3.15 -2.49 -14.29
N ARG A 123 2.18 -1.70 -14.77
CA ARG A 123 1.47 -1.97 -16.03
C ARG A 123 2.44 -2.00 -17.21
N GLU A 124 3.31 -1.00 -17.37
CA GLU A 124 4.29 -0.97 -18.46
C GLU A 124 5.25 -2.16 -18.44
N LYS A 125 5.72 -2.54 -17.24
CA LYS A 125 6.56 -3.73 -17.04
C LYS A 125 5.84 -5.00 -17.50
N LEU A 126 4.58 -5.19 -17.12
CA LEU A 126 3.76 -6.33 -17.52
C LEU A 126 3.51 -6.37 -19.02
N ILE A 127 3.19 -5.22 -19.63
CA ILE A 127 3.03 -5.10 -21.09
C ILE A 127 4.30 -5.51 -21.82
N ARG A 128 5.47 -5.06 -21.33
CA ARG A 128 6.76 -5.41 -21.94
C ARG A 128 7.04 -6.91 -21.87
N ILE A 129 6.73 -7.55 -20.74
CA ILE A 129 6.87 -9.01 -20.58
C ILE A 129 5.92 -9.74 -21.53
N LYS A 130 4.64 -9.38 -21.54
CA LYS A 130 3.62 -10.01 -22.39
C LYS A 130 3.92 -9.84 -23.87
N ARG A 131 4.47 -8.69 -24.28
CA ARG A 131 4.92 -8.45 -25.66
C ARG A 131 6.03 -9.43 -26.07
N LYS A 132 7.05 -9.63 -25.22
CA LYS A 132 8.12 -10.61 -25.49
C LYS A 132 7.59 -12.04 -25.59
N GLU A 133 6.62 -12.40 -24.75
CA GLU A 133 5.97 -13.72 -24.82
C GLU A 133 5.17 -13.91 -26.10
N ALA A 134 4.40 -12.89 -26.51
CA ALA A 134 3.63 -12.89 -27.74
C ALA A 134 4.54 -13.02 -28.98
N GLU A 135 5.65 -12.27 -29.02
CA GLU A 135 6.66 -12.35 -30.09
C GLU A 135 7.27 -13.75 -30.18
N LYS A 136 7.63 -14.35 -29.03
CA LYS A 136 8.21 -15.70 -28.98
C LYS A 136 7.23 -16.78 -29.46
N ASN A 137 5.94 -16.63 -29.11
CA ASN A 137 4.91 -17.63 -29.38
C ASN A 137 4.06 -17.32 -30.63
N GLN A 138 4.39 -16.25 -31.38
CA GLN A 138 3.61 -15.73 -32.51
C GLN A 138 2.11 -15.51 -32.18
N ASN A 139 1.78 -15.15 -30.94
CA ASN A 139 0.41 -15.01 -30.47
C ASN A 139 0.17 -13.60 -29.92
N PHE A 140 -0.19 -12.67 -30.81
CA PHE A 140 -0.40 -11.26 -30.51
C PHE A 140 -1.83 -10.92 -30.05
N ASP A 141 -2.80 -11.79 -30.30
CA ASP A 141 -4.20 -11.58 -29.89
C ASP A 141 -4.33 -11.60 -28.35
N GLY A 142 -3.59 -12.47 -27.67
CA GLY A 142 -3.56 -12.52 -26.21
C GLY A 142 -2.99 -11.26 -25.54
N LEU A 143 -2.08 -10.55 -26.23
CA LEU A 143 -1.55 -9.26 -25.76
C LEU A 143 -2.60 -8.15 -25.89
N ARG A 144 -3.32 -8.12 -27.01
CA ARG A 144 -4.36 -7.11 -27.26
C ARG A 144 -5.53 -7.27 -26.28
N VAL A 145 -6.02 -8.50 -26.08
CA VAL A 145 -7.10 -8.80 -25.12
C VAL A 145 -6.70 -8.43 -23.69
N TYR A 146 -5.45 -8.70 -23.29
CA TYR A 146 -4.93 -8.27 -21.99
C TYR A 146 -4.93 -6.74 -21.83
N LEU A 147 -4.56 -6.00 -22.88
CA LEU A 147 -4.54 -4.53 -22.84
C LEU A 147 -5.94 -3.91 -22.82
N GLU A 148 -6.84 -4.42 -23.66
CA GLU A 148 -8.19 -3.88 -23.89
C GLU A 148 -9.18 -4.27 -22.77
N GLU A 149 -9.11 -5.50 -22.24
CA GLU A 149 -10.07 -5.99 -21.24
C GLU A 149 -9.57 -5.84 -19.79
N HIS A 150 -8.25 -5.69 -19.56
CA HIS A 150 -7.66 -5.84 -18.23
C HIS A 150 -6.86 -4.63 -17.74
N SER A 151 -7.01 -3.43 -18.32
CA SER A 151 -6.36 -2.23 -17.76
C SER A 151 -7.19 -0.95 -17.94
N MET A 152 -8.24 -0.78 -17.13
CA MET A 152 -9.00 0.47 -17.11
C MET A 152 -8.38 1.46 -16.11
N PRO A 153 -8.17 2.73 -16.49
CA PRO A 153 -7.63 3.73 -15.57
C PRO A 153 -8.64 4.02 -14.44
N VAL A 154 -8.12 4.23 -13.23
CA VAL A 154 -8.93 4.47 -12.03
C VAL A 154 -8.37 5.62 -11.20
N ASN A 155 -9.25 6.24 -10.41
CA ASN A 155 -8.90 7.16 -9.34
C ASN A 155 -9.30 6.56 -8.00
N ILE A 156 -8.53 6.87 -6.97
CA ILE A 156 -8.92 6.64 -5.58
C ILE A 156 -9.52 7.92 -5.00
N LEU A 157 -10.65 7.77 -4.33
CA LEU A 157 -11.29 8.85 -3.60
C LEU A 157 -10.68 9.01 -2.20
N SER A 158 -11.03 10.10 -1.52
CA SER A 158 -10.60 10.38 -0.15
C SER A 158 -11.09 9.34 0.87
N ASP A 159 -12.04 8.48 0.52
CA ASP A 159 -12.54 7.39 1.34
C ASP A 159 -11.84 6.03 1.06
N GLY A 160 -10.85 6.02 0.17
CA GLY A 160 -10.15 4.80 -0.26
C GLY A 160 -10.91 3.97 -1.29
N THR A 161 -12.02 4.47 -1.82
CA THR A 161 -12.81 3.80 -2.86
C THR A 161 -12.24 4.08 -4.25
N TRP A 162 -12.12 3.03 -5.07
CA TRP A 162 -11.70 3.13 -6.46
C TRP A 162 -12.88 3.43 -7.40
N VAL A 163 -12.72 4.41 -8.28
CA VAL A 163 -13.66 4.78 -9.33
C VAL A 163 -12.98 4.78 -10.69
N SER A 164 -13.69 4.34 -11.73
CA SER A 164 -13.21 4.46 -13.11
C SER A 164 -13.01 5.93 -13.49
N ARG A 165 -11.91 6.23 -14.18
CA ARG A 165 -11.69 7.56 -14.78
C ARG A 165 -12.54 7.75 -16.03
#